data_AF-A0A842LW56-F1
#
_entry.id   AF-A0A842LW56-F1
#
_cell.length_a   1.000
_cell.length_b   1.000
_cell.length_c   1.000
_cell.angle_alpha   90.00
_cell.angle_beta   90.00
_cell.angle_gamma   90.00
#
_symmetry.space_group_name_H-M   'P 1'
#
loop_
_entity.id
_entity.type
_entity.pdbx_description
1 polymer ?
#
loop_
_entity_poly.entity_id
_entity_poly.type
_entity_poly.pdbx_seq_one_letter_code
_entity_poly.pdbx_strand_id
1 'polypeptide(L)' 'ARVHLREPLAEDRVQDIAETHSLIIEFEEDDLIAIYGDSEDIKKGLREIGSFFRE' A
#
# COMPACT_ATOMS: atom_id res chain seq x y z
N ALA A 1 -2.12 6.32 6.55
CA ALA A 1 -1.00 7.01 5.85
C ALA A 1 -1.34 7.13 4.37
N ARG A 2 -0.82 8.15 3.67
CA ARG A 2 -1.04 8.31 2.21
C ARG A 2 0.28 8.17 1.48
N VAL A 3 0.28 7.49 0.34
CA VAL A 3 1.46 7.23 -0.47
C VAL A 3 1.18 7.55 -1.92
N HIS A 4 2.06 8.36 -2.50
CA HIS A 4 2.11 8.52 -3.94
C HIS A 4 2.92 7.36 -4.55
N LEU A 5 2.26 6.60 -5.41
CA LEU A 5 2.86 5.61 -6.27
C LEU A 5 3.54 6.34 -7.44
N ARG A 6 4.66 5.81 -7.94
CA ARG A 6 5.28 6.30 -9.19
C ARG A 6 4.82 5.54 -10.42
N GLU A 7 4.32 4.35 -10.20
CA GLU A 7 3.78 3.44 -11.19
C GLU A 7 2.53 2.80 -10.60
N PRO A 8 1.51 2.51 -11.43
CA PRO A 8 0.30 1.87 -10.96
C PRO A 8 0.67 0.52 -10.33
N LEU A 9 0.39 0.38 -9.03
CA LEU A 9 0.57 -0.90 -8.36
C LEU A 9 -0.48 -1.87 -8.90
N ALA A 10 -0.07 -3.10 -9.19
CA ALA A 10 -1.03 -4.14 -9.53
C ALA A 10 -2.01 -4.34 -8.36
N GLU A 11 -3.31 -4.19 -8.61
CA GLU A 11 -4.37 -4.30 -7.59
C GLU A 11 -4.25 -5.60 -6.78
N ASP A 12 -3.89 -6.70 -7.44
CA ASP A 12 -3.62 -8.01 -6.84
C ASP A 12 -2.58 -7.96 -5.71
N ARG A 13 -1.51 -7.16 -5.89
CA ARG A 13 -0.43 -6.99 -4.88
C ARG A 13 -0.87 -6.12 -3.72
N VAL A 14 -1.63 -5.06 -4.00
CA VAL A 14 -2.19 -4.21 -2.95
C VAL A 14 -3.14 -5.01 -2.07
N GLN A 15 -3.97 -5.86 -2.67
CA GLN A 15 -4.88 -6.73 -1.95
C GLN A 15 -4.13 -7.73 -1.06
N ASP A 16 -3.09 -8.38 -1.58
CA ASP A 16 -2.30 -9.35 -0.80
C ASP A 16 -1.65 -8.71 0.44
N ILE A 17 -1.10 -7.49 0.29
CA ILE A 17 -0.50 -6.73 1.40
C ILE A 17 -1.57 -6.27 2.38
N ALA A 18 -2.73 -5.83 1.89
CA ALA A 18 -3.88 -5.45 2.71
C ALA A 18 -4.35 -6.62 3.58
N GLU A 19 -4.52 -7.80 2.99
CA GLU A 19 -4.94 -9.01 3.72
C GLU A 19 -3.87 -9.50 4.68
N THR A 20 -2.61 -9.54 4.24
CA THR A 20 -1.47 -9.99 5.06
C THR A 20 -1.27 -9.15 6.31
N HIS A 21 -1.41 -7.83 6.19
CA HIS A 21 -1.19 -6.90 7.29
C HIS A 21 -2.48 -6.42 7.96
N SER A 22 -3.64 -6.96 7.57
CA SER A 22 -4.96 -6.47 8.03
C SER A 22 -5.09 -4.95 7.88
N LEU A 23 -4.65 -4.45 6.73
CA LEU A 23 -4.75 -3.04 6.33
C LEU A 23 -5.91 -2.86 5.36
N ILE A 24 -6.46 -1.66 5.35
CA ILE A 24 -7.44 -1.21 4.37
C ILE A 24 -6.69 -0.28 3.44
N ILE A 25 -6.70 -0.56 2.14
CA ILE A 25 -6.04 0.27 1.13
C ILE A 25 -7.10 0.79 0.16
N GLU A 26 -7.19 2.10 0.04
CA GLU A 26 -8.11 2.80 -0.86
C GLU A 26 -7.29 3.52 -1.95
N PHE A 27 -7.65 3.31 -3.21
CA PHE A 27 -7.08 4.07 -4.32
C PHE A 27 -7.84 5.38 -4.45
N GLU A 28 -7.18 6.50 -4.14
CA GLU A 28 -7.75 7.84 -4.32
C GLU A 28 -7.55 8.31 -5.77
N GLU A 29 -6.40 8.00 -6.38
CA GLU A 29 -6.05 8.33 -7.77
C GLU A 29 -5.20 7.19 -8.38
N ASP A 30 -4.95 7.21 -9.71
CA ASP A 30 -4.06 6.25 -10.41
C ASP A 30 -2.70 6.07 -9.71
N ASP A 31 -2.18 7.15 -9.12
CA ASP A 31 -0.90 7.21 -8.45
C ASP A 31 -1.02 7.51 -6.94
N LEU A 32 -2.21 7.42 -6.35
CA LEU A 32 -2.41 7.76 -4.92
C LEU A 32 -3.21 6.69 -4.19
N ILE A 33 -2.60 6.14 -3.14
CA ILE A 33 -3.28 5.23 -2.22
C ILE A 33 -3.29 5.76 -0.79
N ALA A 34 -4.41 5.52 -0.13
CA ALA A 34 -4.60 5.75 1.29
C ALA A 34 -4.65 4.41 2.02
N ILE A 35 -3.77 4.24 3.01
CA ILE A 35 -3.63 3.02 3.81
C ILE A 35 -4.13 3.30 5.22
N TYR A 36 -5.08 2.51 5.70
CA TYR A 36 -5.69 2.59 7.01
C TYR A 36 -5.47 1.28 7.76
N GLY A 37 -5.25 1.37 9.06
CA GLY A 37 -4.92 0.22 9.90
C GLY A 37 -4.17 0.67 11.15
N ASP A 38 -3.59 -0.29 11.85
CA ASP A 38 -2.75 0.03 13.00
C ASP A 38 -1.44 0.71 12.58
N SER A 39 -0.91 1.56 13.45
CA SER A 39 0.35 2.28 13.21
C SER A 39 1.52 1.35 12.89
N GLU A 40 1.58 0.17 13.54
CA GLU A 40 2.62 -0.83 13.32
C GLU A 40 2.44 -1.56 11.99
N ASP A 41 1.21 -1.92 11.65
CA ASP A 41 0.90 -2.62 10.40
C ASP A 41 1.05 -1.69 9.21
N ILE A 42 0.61 -0.43 9.32
CA ILE A 42 0.82 0.59 8.29
C ILE A 42 2.31 0.69 7.97
N LYS A 43 3.21 0.72 8.98
CA LYS A 43 4.65 0.75 8.73
C LYS A 43 5.17 -0.50 8.01
N LYS A 44 4.62 -1.68 8.32
CA LYS A 44 5.02 -2.94 7.67
C LYS A 44 4.53 -2.98 6.22
N GLY A 45 3.25 -2.70 5.99
CA GLY A 45 2.66 -2.62 4.65
C GLY A 45 3.35 -1.57 3.79
N LEU A 46 3.59 -0.37 4.33
CA LEU A 46 4.36 0.68 3.64
C LEU A 46 5.76 0.24 3.24
N ARG A 47 6.41 -0.62 4.03
CA ARG A 47 7.77 -1.11 3.74
C ARG A 47 7.76 -2.16 2.63
N GLU A 48 6.77 -3.05 2.63
CA GLU A 48 6.53 -4.02 1.57
C GLU A 48 6.21 -3.29 0.25
N ILE A 49 5.15 -2.48 0.23
CA ILE A 49 4.78 -1.63 -0.93
C ILE A 49 5.99 -0.78 -1.34
N GLY A 50 6.67 -0.20 -0.34
CA GLY A 50 7.96 0.49 -0.38
C GLY A 50 9.03 -0.17 -1.25
N SER A 51 9.17 -1.49 -1.09
CA SER A 51 10.17 -2.31 -1.77
C SER A 51 9.82 -2.56 -3.24
N PHE A 52 8.54 -2.50 -3.60
CA PHE A 52 8.09 -2.67 -4.98
C PHE A 52 8.23 -1.39 -5.82
N PHE A 53 8.45 -0.22 -5.21
CA PHE A 53 8.68 1.05 -5.93
C PHE A 53 10.10 1.21 -6.50
N ARG A 54 10.99 0.24 -6.28
CA ARG A 54 12.43 0.40 -6.51
C ARG A 54 12.99 -0.76 -7.32
N GLU A 55 12.42 -1.01 -8.49
CA GLU A 55 13.11 -1.72 -9.59
C GLU A 55 12.73 -1.14 -10.95
#